data_AF-A0A8T7F5P5-F1
#
_entry.id   AF-A0A8T7F5P5-F1
#
_cell.length_a   1.000
_cell.length_b   1.000
_cell.length_c   1.000
_cell.angle_alpha   90.00
_cell.angle_beta   90.00
_cell.angle_gamma   90.00
#
_symmetry.space_group_name_H-M   'P 1'
#
loop_
_entity.id
_entity.type
_entity.pdbx_description
1 polymer ?
#
loop_
_entity_poly.entity_id
_entity_poly.type
_entity_poly.pdbx_seq_one_letter_code
_entity_poly.pdbx_strand_id
1 'polypeptide(L)'
;MSYPANSSDQYPFFFYGTLRHSQENYVFLRGRTVYEQPASAHDMTLFSMRSYPVMTTGSKTVRGELMIIHPRFYYDMLGELDRMEGFNPHQPEDCLFRRELITVETEAGAPISAWAYMGNDEMVKRLTLEEVPDGDWDLFLLRQMKGTRLEKFLPPGKLAAAEKVAQRKEKERSNGMPQSSIFRWREGEGWLVLAGGGDARTPDAVEILSEVLARTVSEGPLAYIWAASDVEEADNFLAWVGELGGRTGYLMDVAAEDPEFVMQQLSEAGIIILGDGPNVESLRSALTGAAMAGIRQAYDAGASVLGIGAGAEVMGYAILDGMESQRGFNWLEQALVLPNYDEQQADLMHRFLAEYPDTYGLGLTQGSAVAFLPTGAVEVWGNKRIVVSLGKGMTRSGE
;
A
#
# COMPACT_ATOMS: atom_id res chain seq x y z
N MET A 1 -25.81 13.00 25.26
CA MET A 1 -25.85 11.63 25.83
C MET A 1 -24.44 11.08 25.75
N SER A 2 -23.87 10.75 26.90
CA SER A 2 -22.47 10.34 27.05
C SER A 2 -22.31 8.86 26.66
N TYR A 3 -21.51 8.59 25.65
CA TYR A 3 -20.98 7.25 25.39
C TYR A 3 -19.77 7.00 26.32
N PRO A 4 -19.67 5.86 27.02
CA PRO A 4 -18.58 5.59 27.93
C PRO A 4 -17.30 5.22 27.17
N ALA A 5 -16.16 5.67 27.68
CA ALA A 5 -14.84 5.28 27.22
C ALA A 5 -14.42 3.96 27.92
N ASN A 6 -14.34 2.87 27.15
CA ASN A 6 -13.29 1.85 27.21
C ASN A 6 -13.36 0.99 25.94
N SER A 7 -12.19 0.63 25.42
CA SER A 7 -11.88 0.09 24.09
C SER A 7 -12.43 -1.32 23.80
N SER A 8 -13.43 -1.43 22.92
CA SER A 8 -13.75 -2.65 22.13
C SER A 8 -14.68 -2.45 20.92
N ASP A 9 -15.38 -1.32 20.79
CA ASP A 9 -16.50 -1.20 19.82
C ASP A 9 -16.22 -0.32 18.58
N GLN A 10 -14.95 0.01 18.32
CA GLN A 10 -14.56 0.79 17.15
C GLN A 10 -14.06 -0.11 16.02
N TYR A 11 -14.97 -0.59 15.19
CA TYR A 11 -14.63 -1.33 13.97
C TYR A 11 -14.29 -0.37 12.82
N PRO A 12 -13.36 -0.75 11.92
CA PRO A 12 -13.16 -0.05 10.67
C PRO A 12 -14.41 -0.11 9.79
N PHE A 13 -14.47 0.73 8.76
CA PHE A 13 -15.56 0.72 7.78
C PHE A 13 -15.07 0.13 6.46
N PHE A 14 -15.92 -0.67 5.82
CA PHE A 14 -15.73 -1.11 4.45
C PHE A 14 -16.66 -0.34 3.52
N PHE A 15 -16.08 0.48 2.64
CA PHE A 15 -16.82 1.23 1.64
C PHE A 15 -16.60 0.64 0.25
N TYR A 16 -17.69 0.32 -0.45
CA TYR A 16 -17.68 -0.33 -1.77
C TYR A 16 -18.19 0.57 -2.90
N GLY A 17 -18.43 1.86 -2.60
CA GLY A 17 -19.11 2.79 -3.49
C GLY A 17 -18.61 4.22 -3.38
N THR A 18 -19.52 5.18 -3.33
CA THR A 18 -19.23 6.61 -3.51
C THR A 18 -18.37 7.26 -2.41
N LEU A 19 -18.12 6.56 -1.31
CA LEU A 19 -17.26 6.99 -0.20
C LEU A 19 -15.79 6.58 -0.34
N ARG A 20 -15.45 5.78 -1.36
CA ARG A 20 -14.07 5.39 -1.67
C ARG A 20 -13.22 6.58 -2.10
N HIS A 21 -11.91 6.51 -1.91
CA HIS A 21 -10.95 7.61 -2.12
C HIS A 21 -11.08 8.32 -3.48
N SER A 22 -11.41 7.57 -4.53
CA SER A 22 -11.58 8.05 -5.90
C SER A 22 -12.96 8.66 -6.22
N GLN A 23 -13.87 8.71 -5.24
CA GLN A 23 -15.29 8.96 -5.45
C GLN A 23 -15.78 10.26 -4.80
N GLU A 24 -16.96 10.74 -5.25
CA GLU A 24 -17.49 12.06 -4.94
C GLU A 24 -17.73 12.33 -3.44
N ASN A 25 -18.08 11.31 -2.66
CA ASN A 25 -18.39 11.47 -1.24
C ASN A 25 -17.16 11.25 -0.34
N TYR A 26 -15.96 10.98 -0.87
CA TYR A 26 -14.75 10.85 -0.07
C TYR A 26 -14.40 12.12 0.73
N VAL A 27 -14.91 13.28 0.31
CA VAL A 27 -14.75 14.55 1.04
C VAL A 27 -15.20 14.47 2.51
N PHE A 28 -16.14 13.58 2.86
CA PHE A 28 -16.58 13.37 4.25
C PHE A 28 -15.53 12.66 5.13
N LEU A 29 -14.61 11.93 4.50
CA LEU A 29 -13.60 11.09 5.15
C LEU A 29 -12.20 11.76 5.16
N ARG A 30 -11.93 12.64 4.19
CA ARG A 30 -10.65 13.32 4.02
C ARG A 30 -10.15 13.96 5.33
N GLY A 31 -8.95 13.54 5.76
CA GLY A 31 -8.28 14.05 6.95
C GLY A 31 -8.83 13.54 8.29
N ARG A 32 -9.74 12.54 8.26
CA ARG A 32 -10.36 11.96 9.47
C ARG A 32 -10.08 10.47 9.64
N THR A 33 -9.31 9.87 8.74
CA THR A 33 -8.87 8.49 8.74
C THR A 33 -7.41 8.39 9.19
N VAL A 34 -7.04 7.28 9.82
CA VAL A 34 -5.65 6.91 10.17
C VAL A 34 -5.04 6.07 9.07
N TYR A 35 -5.87 5.28 8.39
CA TYR A 35 -5.45 4.34 7.37
C TYR A 35 -6.60 4.04 6.41
N GLU A 36 -6.28 3.92 5.13
CA GLU A 36 -7.19 3.59 4.03
C GLU A 36 -6.46 2.59 3.13
N GLN A 37 -7.08 1.45 2.83
CA GLN A 37 -6.50 0.43 1.96
C GLN A 37 -7.57 -0.34 1.17
N PRO A 38 -7.24 -0.93 0.01
CA PRO A 38 -8.13 -1.85 -0.69
C PRO A 38 -8.56 -3.04 0.18
N ALA A 39 -9.79 -3.49 0.00
CA ALA A 39 -10.31 -4.70 0.63
C ALA A 39 -11.40 -5.35 -0.24
N SER A 40 -11.69 -6.61 0.05
CA SER A 40 -12.70 -7.41 -0.64
C SER A 40 -13.68 -8.03 0.36
N ALA A 41 -14.97 -7.97 0.06
CA ALA A 41 -16.01 -8.70 0.76
C ALA A 41 -16.42 -9.92 -0.07
N HIS A 42 -16.26 -11.13 0.47
CA HIS A 42 -16.67 -12.39 -0.16
C HIS A 42 -18.14 -12.71 0.17
N ASP A 43 -18.75 -13.59 -0.64
CA ASP A 43 -20.14 -13.98 -0.51
C ASP A 43 -21.11 -12.78 -0.53
N MET A 44 -20.78 -11.80 -1.36
CA MET A 44 -21.55 -10.57 -1.56
C MET A 44 -21.84 -10.36 -3.05
N THR A 45 -22.92 -9.65 -3.36
CA THR A 45 -23.24 -9.21 -4.73
C THR A 45 -23.48 -7.71 -4.73
N LEU A 46 -22.91 -7.03 -5.72
CA LEU A 46 -23.03 -5.58 -5.90
C LEU A 46 -24.08 -5.28 -6.99
N PHE A 47 -24.95 -4.31 -6.73
CA PHE A 47 -25.97 -3.85 -7.67
C PHE A 47 -25.86 -2.34 -7.88
N SER A 48 -26.22 -1.86 -9.07
CA SER A 48 -26.29 -0.45 -9.41
C SER A 48 -27.67 0.10 -9.11
N MET A 49 -27.75 1.12 -8.24
CA MET A 49 -28.90 2.00 -8.10
C MET A 49 -28.71 3.29 -8.92
N ARG A 50 -28.12 3.16 -10.11
CA ARG A 50 -27.75 4.25 -11.04
C ARG A 50 -26.63 5.15 -10.52
N SER A 51 -26.91 5.96 -9.50
CA SER A 51 -25.96 6.95 -8.96
C SER A 51 -25.03 6.39 -7.89
N TYR A 52 -25.42 5.31 -7.22
CA TYR A 52 -24.61 4.66 -6.20
C TYR A 52 -24.87 3.15 -6.19
N PRO A 53 -23.93 2.36 -5.68
CA PRO A 53 -24.09 0.92 -5.59
C PRO A 53 -24.83 0.49 -4.31
N VAL A 54 -25.33 -0.74 -4.33
CA VAL A 54 -25.89 -1.45 -3.17
C VAL A 54 -25.23 -2.81 -3.08
N MET A 55 -24.71 -3.17 -1.91
CA MET A 55 -24.21 -4.51 -1.62
C MET A 55 -25.24 -5.33 -0.85
N THR A 56 -25.48 -6.58 -1.27
CA THR A 56 -26.24 -7.57 -0.50
C THR A 56 -25.46 -8.88 -0.38
N THR A 57 -25.91 -9.79 0.49
CA THR A 57 -25.37 -11.16 0.54
C THR A 57 -25.58 -11.86 -0.79
N GLY A 58 -24.58 -12.63 -1.23
CA GLY A 58 -24.60 -13.28 -2.53
C GLY A 58 -23.48 -14.32 -2.67
N SER A 59 -22.95 -14.48 -3.88
CA SER A 59 -21.93 -15.49 -4.19
C SER A 59 -20.70 -14.92 -4.89
N LYS A 60 -20.61 -13.59 -4.97
CA LYS A 60 -19.53 -12.89 -5.67
C LYS A 60 -18.61 -12.21 -4.67
N THR A 61 -17.71 -11.41 -5.19
CA THR A 61 -16.81 -10.61 -4.37
C THR A 61 -16.95 -9.17 -4.75
N VAL A 62 -17.15 -8.34 -3.73
CA VAL A 62 -17.29 -6.91 -3.88
C VAL A 62 -15.99 -6.25 -3.45
N ARG A 63 -15.47 -5.38 -4.30
CA ARG A 63 -14.25 -4.62 -4.06
C ARG A 63 -14.58 -3.27 -3.44
N GLY A 64 -13.79 -2.89 -2.46
CA GLY A 64 -13.94 -1.63 -1.77
C GLY A 64 -12.66 -1.25 -1.06
N GLU A 65 -12.80 -0.39 -0.06
CA GLU A 65 -11.72 0.09 0.77
C GLU A 65 -12.08 -0.09 2.24
N LEU A 66 -11.12 -0.61 3.01
CA LEU A 66 -11.16 -0.62 4.46
C LEU A 66 -10.59 0.69 4.98
N MET A 67 -11.38 1.42 5.76
CA MET A 67 -11.01 2.70 6.34
C MET A 67 -11.01 2.63 7.86
N ILE A 68 -9.86 2.96 8.46
CA ILE A 68 -9.70 3.08 9.90
C ILE A 68 -9.93 4.54 10.27
N ILE A 69 -11.07 4.82 10.91
CA ILE A 69 -11.41 6.17 11.34
C ILE A 69 -10.55 6.56 12.56
N HIS A 70 -10.01 7.77 12.56
CA HIS A 70 -9.24 8.27 13.69
C HIS A 70 -10.13 8.32 14.94
N PRO A 71 -9.69 7.78 16.11
CA PRO A 71 -10.53 7.66 17.31
C PRO A 71 -11.21 8.97 17.75
N ARG A 72 -10.54 10.11 17.55
CA ARG A 72 -11.07 11.46 17.80
C ARG A 72 -12.37 11.76 17.05
N PHE A 73 -12.56 11.22 15.85
CA PHE A 73 -13.70 11.54 14.97
C PHE A 73 -14.72 10.39 14.88
N TYR A 74 -14.45 9.25 15.54
CA TYR A 74 -15.17 8.01 15.29
C TYR A 74 -16.69 8.13 15.44
N TYR A 75 -17.16 8.58 16.61
CA TYR A 75 -18.60 8.62 16.90
C TYR A 75 -19.35 9.73 16.16
N ASP A 76 -18.69 10.87 15.93
CA ASP A 76 -19.27 11.95 15.14
C ASP A 76 -19.48 11.49 13.69
N MET A 77 -18.47 10.82 13.14
CA MET A 77 -18.52 10.27 11.79
C MET A 77 -19.50 9.11 11.65
N LEU A 78 -19.58 8.21 12.64
CA LEU A 78 -20.58 7.15 12.70
C LEU A 78 -22.00 7.74 12.56
N GLY A 79 -22.29 8.83 13.29
CA GLY A 79 -23.57 9.52 13.19
C GLY A 79 -23.79 10.26 11.87
N GLU A 80 -22.73 10.81 11.25
CA GLU A 80 -22.79 11.41 9.92
C GLU A 80 -23.09 10.38 8.83
N LEU A 81 -22.39 9.24 8.85
CA LEU A 81 -22.58 8.13 7.94
C LEU A 81 -23.97 7.51 8.10
N ASP A 82 -24.42 7.26 9.33
CA ASP A 82 -25.78 6.74 9.61
C ASP A 82 -26.86 7.67 9.02
N ARG A 83 -26.71 8.98 9.18
CA ARG A 83 -27.66 9.95 8.59
C ARG A 83 -27.63 9.95 7.07
N MET A 84 -26.44 9.86 6.48
CA MET A 84 -26.25 9.89 5.03
C MET A 84 -26.82 8.63 4.36
N GLU A 85 -26.59 7.47 4.98
CA GLU A 85 -27.08 6.16 4.50
C GLU A 85 -28.54 5.88 4.92
N GLY A 86 -29.14 6.80 5.70
CA GLY A 86 -30.52 6.67 6.19
C GLY A 86 -30.71 5.55 7.20
N PHE A 87 -29.65 5.13 7.90
CA PHE A 87 -29.69 4.11 8.93
C PHE A 87 -30.09 4.70 10.28
N ASN A 88 -31.07 4.06 10.92
CA ASN A 88 -31.51 4.36 12.28
C ASN A 88 -31.34 3.13 13.17
N PRO A 89 -30.40 3.14 14.15
CA PRO A 89 -30.16 2.00 15.02
C PRO A 89 -31.36 1.65 15.92
N HIS A 90 -32.32 2.56 16.11
CA HIS A 90 -33.55 2.31 16.87
C HIS A 90 -34.67 1.70 16.04
N GLN A 91 -34.58 1.77 14.70
CA GLN A 91 -35.58 1.25 13.76
C GLN A 91 -34.89 0.64 12.52
N PRO A 92 -34.02 -0.37 12.69
CA PRO A 92 -33.18 -0.88 11.61
C PRO A 92 -33.98 -1.54 10.48
N GLU A 93 -35.17 -2.08 10.77
CA GLU A 93 -36.03 -2.75 9.79
C GLU A 93 -36.68 -1.79 8.78
N ASP A 94 -36.80 -0.50 9.13
CA ASP A 94 -37.40 0.53 8.28
C ASP A 94 -36.35 1.20 7.36
N CYS A 95 -35.08 0.85 7.51
CA CYS A 95 -33.97 1.46 6.79
C CYS A 95 -33.71 0.76 5.46
N LEU A 96 -33.43 1.54 4.41
CA LEU A 96 -33.02 1.00 3.10
C LEU A 96 -31.67 0.30 3.17
N PHE A 97 -30.76 0.85 4.00
CA PHE A 97 -29.47 0.27 4.31
C PHE A 97 -29.38 -0.07 5.80
N ARG A 98 -28.83 -1.23 6.11
CA ARG A 98 -28.52 -1.69 7.47
C ARG A 98 -27.02 -1.60 7.69
N ARG A 99 -26.58 -1.06 8.83
CA ARG A 99 -25.17 -1.13 9.21
C ARG A 99 -24.88 -2.49 9.85
N GLU A 100 -24.09 -3.31 9.18
CA GLU A 100 -23.78 -4.68 9.60
C GLU A 100 -22.27 -4.90 9.71
N LEU A 101 -21.85 -5.76 10.65
CA LEU A 101 -20.48 -6.25 10.68
C LEU A 101 -20.34 -7.35 9.65
N ILE A 102 -19.47 -7.12 8.68
CA ILE A 102 -19.08 -8.12 7.69
C ILE A 102 -17.61 -8.46 7.86
N THR A 103 -17.23 -9.65 7.38
CA THR A 103 -15.83 -10.01 7.24
C THR A 103 -15.34 -9.53 5.88
N VAL A 104 -14.25 -8.77 5.87
CA VAL A 104 -13.56 -8.37 4.66
C VAL A 104 -12.13 -8.84 4.71
N GLU A 105 -11.57 -9.16 3.56
CA GLU A 105 -10.17 -9.49 3.41
C GLU A 105 -9.47 -8.29 2.79
N THR A 106 -8.52 -7.73 3.52
CA THR A 106 -7.52 -6.85 2.91
C THR A 106 -6.60 -7.72 2.06
N GLU A 107 -5.87 -7.13 1.15
CA GLU A 107 -4.95 -7.90 0.29
C GLU A 107 -3.80 -8.57 1.10
N ALA A 108 -3.52 -8.13 2.34
CA ALA A 108 -2.74 -8.86 3.36
C ALA A 108 -3.34 -10.23 3.81
N GLY A 109 -4.54 -10.59 3.34
CA GLY A 109 -5.18 -11.89 3.47
C GLY A 109 -5.77 -12.22 4.85
N ALA A 110 -5.68 -11.32 5.83
CA ALA A 110 -6.31 -11.52 7.13
C ALA A 110 -7.79 -11.07 7.07
N PRO A 111 -8.75 -11.90 7.54
CA PRO A 111 -10.13 -11.48 7.68
C PRO A 111 -10.27 -10.44 8.79
N ILE A 112 -10.87 -9.30 8.46
CA ILE A 112 -11.12 -8.18 9.37
C ILE A 112 -12.62 -7.94 9.44
N SER A 113 -13.16 -7.82 10.66
CA SER A 113 -14.54 -7.38 10.84
C SER A 113 -14.64 -5.87 10.62
N ALA A 114 -15.52 -5.46 9.71
CA ALA A 114 -15.74 -4.07 9.36
C ALA A 114 -17.23 -3.74 9.28
N TRP A 115 -17.60 -2.51 9.62
CA TRP A 115 -18.93 -1.99 9.35
C TRP A 115 -19.12 -1.78 7.85
N ALA A 116 -20.22 -2.28 7.31
CA ALA A 116 -20.68 -1.97 5.96
C ALA A 116 -22.18 -1.63 5.99
N TYR A 117 -22.60 -0.76 5.07
CA TYR A 117 -24.01 -0.46 4.85
C TYR A 117 -24.56 -1.43 3.81
N MET A 118 -25.43 -2.34 4.24
CA MET A 118 -25.97 -3.44 3.44
C MET A 118 -27.40 -3.15 3.00
N GLY A 119 -27.70 -3.40 1.74
CA GLY A 119 -29.07 -3.47 1.26
C GLY A 119 -29.71 -4.82 1.61
N ASN A 120 -30.95 -5.03 1.17
CA ASN A 120 -31.62 -6.32 1.28
C ASN A 120 -32.13 -6.83 -0.08
N ASP A 121 -32.29 -8.15 -0.19
CA ASP A 121 -32.69 -8.81 -1.44
C ASP A 121 -34.11 -8.42 -1.91
N GLU A 122 -35.00 -8.07 -0.99
CA GLU A 122 -36.35 -7.62 -1.34
C GLU A 122 -36.30 -6.28 -2.09
N MET A 123 -35.45 -5.36 -1.63
CA MET A 123 -35.19 -4.07 -2.28
C MET A 123 -34.61 -4.27 -3.69
N VAL A 124 -33.58 -5.12 -3.82
CA VAL A 124 -32.95 -5.44 -5.12
C VAL A 124 -33.99 -5.96 -6.12
N LYS A 125 -34.84 -6.89 -5.69
CA LYS A 125 -35.90 -7.48 -6.52
C LYS A 125 -36.99 -6.46 -6.87
N ARG A 126 -37.44 -5.67 -5.89
CA ARG A 126 -38.51 -4.67 -6.07
C ARG A 126 -38.12 -3.55 -7.02
N LEU A 127 -36.85 -3.11 -6.96
CA LEU A 127 -36.32 -2.03 -7.79
C LEU A 127 -35.70 -2.53 -9.11
N THR A 128 -35.62 -3.85 -9.31
CA THR A 128 -35.02 -4.49 -10.48
C THR A 128 -33.62 -3.93 -10.75
N LEU A 129 -32.77 -3.93 -9.72
CA LEU A 129 -31.43 -3.35 -9.82
C LEU A 129 -30.53 -4.18 -10.74
N GLU A 130 -29.72 -3.49 -11.54
CA GLU A 130 -28.74 -4.13 -12.41
C GLU A 130 -27.56 -4.63 -11.57
N GLU A 131 -27.16 -5.87 -11.77
CA GLU A 131 -25.99 -6.41 -11.10
C GLU A 131 -24.70 -5.79 -11.67
N VAL A 132 -23.74 -5.46 -10.80
CA VAL A 132 -22.39 -5.05 -11.18
C VAL A 132 -21.53 -6.32 -11.30
N PRO A 133 -21.22 -6.80 -12.52
CA PRO A 133 -20.77 -8.19 -12.71
C PRO A 133 -19.47 -8.54 -11.99
N ASP A 134 -18.51 -7.63 -11.97
CA ASP A 134 -17.17 -7.78 -11.41
C ASP A 134 -17.09 -7.37 -9.93
N GLY A 135 -18.19 -6.89 -9.35
CA GLY A 135 -18.24 -6.37 -7.99
C GLY A 135 -17.38 -5.11 -7.75
N ASP A 136 -17.01 -4.39 -8.81
CA ASP A 136 -16.16 -3.21 -8.78
C ASP A 136 -16.91 -1.99 -9.35
N TRP A 137 -17.29 -1.07 -8.46
CA TRP A 137 -18.08 0.11 -8.83
C TRP A 137 -17.32 1.06 -9.76
N ASP A 138 -16.01 1.24 -9.55
CA ASP A 138 -15.20 2.15 -10.36
C ASP A 138 -15.10 1.64 -11.80
N LEU A 139 -14.84 0.34 -11.94
CA LEU A 139 -14.78 -0.32 -13.25
C LEU A 139 -16.15 -0.29 -13.95
N PHE A 140 -17.24 -0.46 -13.21
CA PHE A 140 -18.59 -0.34 -13.74
C PHE A 140 -18.85 1.06 -14.31
N LEU A 141 -18.53 2.12 -13.56
CA LEU A 141 -18.67 3.49 -14.03
C LEU A 141 -17.82 3.78 -15.27
N LEU A 142 -16.57 3.31 -15.31
CA LEU A 142 -15.70 3.48 -16.48
C LEU A 142 -16.29 2.84 -17.74
N ARG A 143 -16.88 1.64 -17.61
CA ARG A 143 -17.56 0.96 -18.74
C ARG A 143 -18.82 1.71 -19.19
N GLN A 144 -19.57 2.31 -18.26
CA GLN A 144 -20.75 3.12 -18.59
C GLN A 144 -20.39 4.43 -19.31
N MET A 145 -19.18 4.96 -19.08
CA MET A 145 -18.71 6.17 -19.77
C MET A 145 -18.28 5.92 -21.22
N LYS A 146 -17.90 4.68 -21.56
CA LYS A 146 -17.46 4.30 -22.92
C LYS A 146 -18.55 4.54 -23.96
N GLY A 147 -18.21 5.21 -25.06
CA GLY A 147 -19.16 5.54 -26.13
C GLY A 147 -20.12 6.69 -25.79
N THR A 148 -19.97 7.34 -24.64
CA THR A 148 -20.76 8.52 -24.24
C THR A 148 -19.99 9.82 -24.45
N ARG A 149 -20.66 10.97 -24.32
CA ARG A 149 -19.99 12.29 -24.34
C ARG A 149 -19.00 12.49 -23.19
N LEU A 150 -19.04 11.64 -22.16
CA LEU A 150 -18.17 11.73 -20.99
C LEU A 150 -16.82 11.01 -21.20
N GLU A 151 -16.71 10.13 -22.19
CA GLU A 151 -15.47 9.38 -22.47
C GLU A 151 -14.27 10.30 -22.70
N LYS A 152 -14.47 11.48 -23.29
CA LYS A 152 -13.42 12.49 -23.53
C LYS A 152 -12.75 13.03 -22.26
N PHE A 153 -13.38 12.87 -21.09
CA PHE A 153 -12.84 13.29 -19.80
C PHE A 153 -12.06 12.18 -19.11
N LEU A 154 -12.05 10.96 -19.66
CA LEU A 154 -11.22 9.88 -19.17
C LEU A 154 -9.77 10.08 -19.65
N PRO A 155 -8.77 9.93 -18.77
CA PRO A 155 -7.39 9.84 -19.20
C PRO A 155 -7.20 8.74 -20.26
N PRO A 156 -6.41 8.99 -21.31
CA PRO A 156 -6.16 7.99 -22.35
C PRO A 156 -5.68 6.66 -21.76
N GLY A 157 -6.31 5.56 -22.16
CA GLY A 157 -5.93 4.21 -21.72
C GLY A 157 -6.45 3.78 -20.34
N LYS A 158 -7.07 4.67 -19.54
CA LYS A 158 -7.56 4.34 -18.18
C LYS A 158 -8.49 3.12 -18.14
N LEU A 159 -9.46 3.04 -19.07
CA LEU A 159 -10.36 1.90 -19.14
C LEU A 159 -9.63 0.60 -19.55
N ALA A 160 -8.72 0.67 -20.53
CA ALA A 160 -7.96 -0.50 -20.97
C ALA A 160 -7.03 -1.03 -19.88
N ALA A 161 -6.44 -0.14 -19.07
CA ALA A 161 -5.66 -0.51 -17.90
C ALA A 161 -6.54 -1.20 -16.84
N ALA A 162 -7.68 -0.60 -16.49
CA ALA A 162 -8.61 -1.18 -15.52
C ALA A 162 -9.18 -2.55 -15.98
N GLU A 163 -9.49 -2.70 -17.28
CA GLU A 163 -9.93 -3.97 -17.87
C GLU A 163 -8.83 -5.05 -17.81
N LYS A 164 -7.56 -4.70 -18.06
CA LYS A 164 -6.43 -5.63 -17.91
C LYS A 164 -6.26 -6.10 -16.46
N VAL A 165 -6.37 -5.20 -15.49
CA VAL A 165 -6.29 -5.54 -14.06
C VAL A 165 -7.43 -6.48 -13.66
N ALA A 166 -8.65 -6.21 -14.11
CA ALA A 166 -9.81 -7.07 -13.83
C ALA A 166 -9.63 -8.49 -14.40
N GLN A 167 -9.24 -8.59 -15.67
CA GLN A 167 -8.98 -9.87 -16.35
C GLN A 167 -7.85 -10.66 -15.68
N ARG A 168 -6.81 -9.98 -15.22
CA ARG A 168 -5.68 -10.59 -14.53
C ARG A 168 -6.09 -11.15 -13.17
N LYS A 169 -6.80 -10.39 -12.34
CA LYS A 169 -7.30 -10.84 -11.03
C LYS A 169 -8.31 -12.00 -11.16
N GLU A 170 -9.14 -12.02 -12.20
CA GLU A 170 -10.05 -13.14 -12.49
C GLU A 170 -9.28 -14.41 -12.90
N LYS A 171 -8.23 -14.24 -13.72
CA LYS A 171 -7.32 -15.34 -14.10
C LYS A 171 -6.56 -15.88 -12.89
N GLU A 172 -6.08 -15.02 -11.99
CA GLU A 172 -5.38 -15.36 -10.74
C GLU A 172 -6.31 -16.04 -9.72
N ARG A 173 -7.62 -15.76 -9.73
CA ARG A 173 -8.62 -16.53 -8.98
C ARG A 173 -8.89 -17.92 -9.56
N SER A 174 -8.96 -18.02 -10.89
CA SER A 174 -9.23 -19.28 -11.59
C SER A 174 -8.03 -20.23 -11.55
N ASN A 175 -6.81 -19.68 -11.61
CA ASN A 175 -5.56 -20.37 -11.36
C ASN A 175 -5.15 -20.08 -9.91
N GLY A 176 -5.75 -20.77 -8.93
CA GLY A 176 -5.39 -20.60 -7.53
C GLY A 176 -3.86 -20.58 -7.35
N MET A 177 -3.30 -19.38 -7.15
CA MET A 177 -1.88 -19.25 -6.85
C MET A 177 -1.68 -19.71 -5.41
N PRO A 178 -0.72 -20.60 -5.15
CA PRO A 178 -0.38 -20.92 -3.77
C PRO A 178 0.18 -19.65 -3.12
N GLN A 179 -0.53 -19.11 -2.14
CA GLN A 179 0.03 -18.19 -1.16
C GLN A 179 1.10 -18.96 -0.37
N SER A 180 2.33 -18.98 -0.88
CA SER A 180 3.45 -19.65 -0.21
C SER A 180 4.73 -18.81 -0.25
N SER A 181 4.59 -17.49 -0.18
CA SER A 181 5.72 -16.58 0.10
C SER A 181 5.59 -16.09 1.53
N ILE A 182 6.67 -16.21 2.30
CA ILE A 182 6.79 -15.60 3.64
C ILE A 182 6.82 -14.07 3.57
N PHE A 183 7.15 -13.51 2.40
CA PHE A 183 7.26 -12.08 2.20
C PHE A 183 5.89 -11.49 1.92
N ARG A 184 5.55 -10.46 2.69
CA ARG A 184 4.39 -9.60 2.46
C ARG A 184 4.90 -8.17 2.38
N TRP A 185 4.52 -7.44 1.35
CA TRP A 185 4.92 -6.05 1.19
C TRP A 185 3.74 -5.18 0.77
N ARG A 186 3.91 -3.87 0.89
CA ARG A 186 2.92 -2.88 0.51
C ARG A 186 2.51 -3.10 -0.95
N GLU A 187 1.20 -3.20 -1.16
CA GLU A 187 0.64 -3.24 -2.50
C GLU A 187 0.74 -1.91 -3.22
N GLY A 188 0.88 -2.01 -4.52
CA GLY A 188 0.97 -0.91 -5.46
C GLY A 188 1.39 -1.45 -6.81
N GLU A 189 1.30 -0.61 -7.84
CA GLU A 189 1.72 -0.96 -9.20
C GLU A 189 3.24 -0.77 -9.41
N GLY A 190 3.92 -0.21 -8.40
CA GLY A 190 5.35 0.02 -8.36
C GLY A 190 6.17 -1.17 -7.86
N TRP A 191 7.47 -1.14 -8.15
CA TRP A 191 8.41 -2.14 -7.62
C TRP A 191 8.98 -1.65 -6.30
N LEU A 192 8.96 -2.46 -5.25
CA LEU A 192 9.72 -2.20 -4.03
C LEU A 192 11.04 -2.95 -4.11
N VAL A 193 12.16 -2.23 -4.11
CA VAL A 193 13.49 -2.82 -4.22
C VAL A 193 14.30 -2.42 -2.99
N LEU A 194 14.81 -3.41 -2.27
CA LEU A 194 15.61 -3.23 -1.06
C LEU A 194 17.03 -3.72 -1.34
N ALA A 195 18.01 -2.83 -1.28
CA ALA A 195 19.41 -3.11 -1.56
C ALA A 195 20.28 -2.97 -0.30
N GLY A 196 21.29 -3.85 -0.18
CA GLY A 196 22.15 -3.93 1.00
C GLY A 196 23.14 -2.78 1.20
N GLY A 197 23.17 -1.79 0.30
CA GLY A 197 24.07 -0.62 0.38
C GLY A 197 25.47 -0.87 -0.16
N GLY A 198 26.40 0.00 0.23
CA GLY A 198 27.80 -0.01 -0.21
C GLY A 198 28.08 0.91 -1.41
N ASP A 199 29.22 0.70 -2.06
CA ASP A 199 29.63 1.53 -3.21
C ASP A 199 28.71 1.30 -4.43
N ALA A 200 27.98 2.35 -4.79
CA ALA A 200 27.04 2.40 -5.91
C ALA A 200 27.69 2.11 -7.28
N ARG A 201 29.01 2.24 -7.40
CA ARG A 201 29.76 2.06 -8.64
C ARG A 201 30.27 0.63 -8.86
N THR A 202 30.02 -0.26 -7.92
CA THR A 202 30.33 -1.69 -8.10
C THR A 202 29.48 -2.30 -9.22
N PRO A 203 29.98 -3.32 -9.94
CA PRO A 203 29.21 -3.97 -11.00
C PRO A 203 27.82 -4.46 -10.54
N ASP A 204 27.74 -5.00 -9.33
CA ASP A 204 26.48 -5.49 -8.76
C ASP A 204 25.49 -4.34 -8.48
N ALA A 205 25.97 -3.22 -7.94
CA ALA A 205 25.11 -2.05 -7.69
C ALA A 205 24.62 -1.40 -8.99
N VAL A 206 25.49 -1.36 -10.02
CA VAL A 206 25.12 -0.90 -11.37
C VAL A 206 24.05 -1.79 -11.97
N GLU A 207 24.17 -3.12 -11.83
CA GLU A 207 23.15 -4.07 -12.29
C GLU A 207 21.80 -3.78 -11.62
N ILE A 208 21.77 -3.67 -10.29
CA ILE A 208 20.55 -3.39 -9.52
C ILE A 208 19.87 -2.09 -10.00
N LEU A 209 20.64 -1.01 -10.13
CA LEU A 209 20.11 0.27 -10.60
C LEU A 209 19.60 0.17 -12.05
N SER A 210 20.34 -0.52 -12.92
CA SER A 210 19.96 -0.71 -14.32
C SER A 210 18.63 -1.46 -14.44
N GLU A 211 18.40 -2.47 -13.60
CA GLU A 211 17.14 -3.21 -13.57
C GLU A 211 15.97 -2.32 -13.15
N VAL A 212 16.16 -1.46 -12.13
CA VAL A 212 15.14 -0.47 -11.74
C VAL A 212 14.86 0.50 -12.89
N LEU A 213 15.90 1.09 -13.49
CA LEU A 213 15.76 2.05 -14.59
C LEU A 213 15.04 1.45 -15.82
N ALA A 214 15.37 0.21 -16.16
CA ALA A 214 14.86 -0.46 -17.36
C ALA A 214 13.41 -0.98 -17.20
N ARG A 215 13.02 -1.38 -15.98
CA ARG A 215 11.75 -2.08 -15.75
C ARG A 215 10.66 -1.21 -15.11
N THR A 216 10.99 -0.01 -14.66
CA THR A 216 10.00 0.92 -14.11
C THR A 216 9.00 1.32 -15.18
N VAL A 217 7.71 1.12 -14.89
CA VAL A 217 6.60 1.39 -15.82
C VAL A 217 6.24 2.87 -15.88
N SER A 218 6.29 3.57 -14.74
CA SER A 218 6.07 5.03 -14.73
C SER A 218 7.14 5.72 -15.58
N GLU A 219 6.77 6.83 -16.24
CA GLU A 219 7.66 7.68 -17.04
C GLU A 219 8.13 8.94 -16.29
N GLY A 220 7.76 9.06 -15.01
CA GLY A 220 8.15 10.21 -14.18
C GLY A 220 9.67 10.32 -13.95
N PRO A 221 10.12 11.49 -13.45
CA PRO A 221 11.52 11.73 -13.11
C PRO A 221 12.02 10.84 -11.96
N LEU A 222 13.34 10.77 -11.81
CA LEU A 222 13.98 10.11 -10.68
C LEU A 222 14.12 11.10 -9.50
N ALA A 223 13.48 10.81 -8.38
CA ALA A 223 13.64 11.56 -7.14
C ALA A 223 14.68 10.85 -6.26
N TYR A 224 15.68 11.58 -5.76
CA TYR A 224 16.65 11.05 -4.80
C TYR A 224 16.50 11.77 -3.46
N ILE A 225 16.15 11.01 -2.43
CA ILE A 225 16.01 11.49 -1.04
C ILE A 225 17.29 11.15 -0.29
N TRP A 226 18.01 12.19 0.14
CA TRP A 226 19.37 12.08 0.69
C TRP A 226 19.43 12.29 2.22
N ALA A 227 18.30 12.24 2.92
CA ALA A 227 18.23 12.52 4.36
C ALA A 227 19.05 11.56 5.26
N ALA A 228 19.54 10.43 4.74
CA ALA A 228 20.48 9.55 5.44
C ALA A 228 21.95 9.99 5.31
N SER A 229 22.30 10.77 4.28
CA SER A 229 23.66 11.24 3.97
C SER A 229 23.68 12.75 3.76
N ASP A 230 24.48 13.24 2.82
CA ASP A 230 24.62 14.65 2.46
C ASP A 230 24.32 14.91 0.98
N VAL A 231 24.08 16.19 0.68
CA VAL A 231 23.69 16.65 -0.66
C VAL A 231 24.80 16.45 -1.70
N GLU A 232 26.08 16.47 -1.29
CA GLU A 232 27.22 16.33 -2.22
C GLU A 232 27.34 14.89 -2.71
N GLU A 233 27.22 13.90 -1.82
CA GLU A 233 27.16 12.49 -2.21
C GLU A 233 25.97 12.21 -3.15
N ALA A 234 24.81 12.78 -2.84
CA ALA A 234 23.61 12.61 -3.63
C ALA A 234 23.70 13.26 -5.02
N ASP A 235 24.26 14.47 -5.12
CA ASP A 235 24.49 15.16 -6.39
C ASP A 235 25.47 14.38 -7.26
N ASN A 236 26.58 13.90 -6.67
CA ASN A 236 27.55 13.05 -7.35
C ASN A 236 26.93 11.74 -7.86
N PHE A 237 26.02 11.15 -7.08
CA PHE A 237 25.27 9.96 -7.50
C PHE A 237 24.38 10.27 -8.70
N LEU A 238 23.56 11.32 -8.65
CA LEU A 238 22.66 11.69 -9.76
C LEU A 238 23.41 12.06 -11.04
N ALA A 239 24.51 12.81 -10.93
CA ALA A 239 25.37 13.14 -12.07
C ALA A 239 25.85 11.85 -12.76
N TRP A 240 26.32 10.89 -11.98
CA TRP A 240 26.77 9.59 -12.47
C TRP A 240 25.63 8.76 -13.09
N VAL A 241 24.43 8.74 -12.50
CA VAL A 241 23.25 8.10 -13.11
C VAL A 241 22.92 8.73 -14.47
N GLY A 242 23.08 10.05 -14.60
CA GLY A 242 22.96 10.76 -15.86
C GLY A 242 23.98 10.32 -16.91
N GLU A 243 25.24 10.09 -16.52
CA GLU A 243 26.28 9.54 -17.40
C GLU A 243 25.97 8.13 -17.91
N LEU A 244 25.24 7.33 -17.13
CA LEU A 244 24.76 6.00 -17.53
C LEU A 244 23.56 6.03 -18.50
N GLY A 245 23.11 7.23 -18.90
CA GLY A 245 21.90 7.39 -19.72
C GLY A 245 20.61 7.19 -18.92
N GLY A 246 20.69 7.34 -17.59
CA GLY A 246 19.54 7.35 -16.71
C GLY A 246 18.60 8.53 -16.98
N ARG A 247 17.41 8.47 -16.39
CA ARG A 247 16.39 9.51 -16.53
C ARG A 247 16.83 10.79 -15.84
N THR A 248 16.26 11.92 -16.26
CA THR A 248 16.41 13.18 -15.53
C THR A 248 15.93 13.00 -14.09
N GLY A 249 16.78 13.38 -13.14
CA GLY A 249 16.48 13.28 -11.72
C GLY A 249 16.67 14.59 -10.98
N TYR A 250 16.16 14.63 -9.75
CA TYR A 250 16.29 15.76 -8.84
C TYR A 250 16.58 15.26 -7.41
N LEU A 251 17.28 16.10 -6.65
CA LEU A 251 17.47 15.91 -5.21
C LEU A 251 16.25 16.43 -4.46
N MET A 252 15.80 15.69 -3.46
CA MET A 252 14.68 16.08 -2.62
C MET A 252 15.10 16.16 -1.15
N ASP A 253 15.19 17.38 -0.63
CA ASP A 253 15.35 17.63 0.80
C ASP A 253 13.98 17.63 1.48
N VAL A 254 13.51 16.43 1.80
CA VAL A 254 12.20 16.22 2.44
C VAL A 254 12.10 16.85 3.85
N ALA A 255 13.24 17.22 4.46
CA ALA A 255 13.27 17.79 5.81
C ALA A 255 13.18 19.33 5.81
N ALA A 256 13.76 19.98 4.80
CA ALA A 256 13.82 21.43 4.71
C ALA A 256 12.67 22.06 3.90
N GLU A 257 12.11 21.30 2.95
CA GLU A 257 11.11 21.81 2.01
C GLU A 257 9.69 21.82 2.57
N ASP A 258 8.82 22.61 1.92
CA ASP A 258 7.40 22.68 2.28
C ASP A 258 6.68 21.33 2.10
N PRO A 259 5.89 20.84 3.07
CA PRO A 259 5.24 19.54 2.98
C PRO A 259 4.32 19.35 1.76
N GLU A 260 3.59 20.38 1.32
CA GLU A 260 2.72 20.27 0.14
C GLU A 260 3.56 20.15 -1.14
N PHE A 261 4.65 20.92 -1.22
CA PHE A 261 5.62 20.82 -2.31
C PHE A 261 6.28 19.44 -2.36
N VAL A 262 6.75 18.93 -1.23
CA VAL A 262 7.36 17.60 -1.10
C VAL A 262 6.40 16.51 -1.57
N MET A 263 5.15 16.55 -1.10
CA MET A 263 4.14 15.57 -1.50
C MET A 263 3.88 15.65 -3.01
N GLN A 264 3.69 16.85 -3.56
CA GLN A 264 3.41 17.03 -4.98
C GLN A 264 4.57 16.47 -5.83
N GLN A 265 5.79 16.88 -5.56
CA GLN A 265 6.96 16.45 -6.33
C GLN A 265 7.16 14.95 -6.27
N LEU A 266 7.10 14.35 -5.07
CA LEU A 266 7.27 12.91 -4.91
C LEU A 266 6.14 12.12 -5.57
N SER A 267 4.90 12.61 -5.56
CA SER A 267 3.76 11.94 -6.21
C SER A 267 3.86 11.84 -7.73
N GLU A 268 4.64 12.74 -8.35
CA GLU A 268 4.88 12.78 -9.80
C GLU A 268 6.13 11.98 -10.22
N ALA A 269 6.92 11.50 -9.26
CA ALA A 269 8.15 10.74 -9.54
C ALA A 269 7.84 9.38 -10.18
N GLY A 270 8.72 8.96 -11.09
CA GLY A 270 8.68 7.61 -11.68
C GLY A 270 9.59 6.62 -10.97
N ILE A 271 10.68 7.11 -10.41
CA ILE A 271 11.58 6.33 -9.56
C ILE A 271 11.87 7.17 -8.32
N ILE A 272 11.80 6.55 -7.15
CA ILE A 272 12.14 7.18 -5.89
C ILE A 272 13.26 6.37 -5.26
N ILE A 273 14.41 7.01 -5.05
CA ILE A 273 15.55 6.42 -4.37
C ILE A 273 15.62 6.97 -2.95
N LEU A 274 15.58 6.08 -1.96
CA LEU A 274 15.90 6.37 -0.57
C LEU A 274 17.39 6.06 -0.41
N GLY A 275 18.18 7.12 -0.28
CA GLY A 275 19.64 7.04 -0.22
C GLY A 275 20.15 6.29 1.00
N ASP A 276 21.35 5.73 0.87
CA ASP A 276 22.11 5.16 1.98
C ASP A 276 22.81 6.27 2.77
N GLY A 277 23.24 5.96 3.99
CA GLY A 277 24.04 6.86 4.80
C GLY A 277 23.96 6.55 6.29
N PRO A 278 24.79 7.21 7.11
CA PRO A 278 24.89 6.91 8.54
C PRO A 278 23.69 7.41 9.36
N ASN A 279 22.83 8.27 8.82
CA ASN A 279 21.77 8.96 9.58
C ASN A 279 20.38 8.34 9.34
N VAL A 280 20.22 7.04 9.61
CA VAL A 280 18.94 6.33 9.40
C VAL A 280 17.76 6.95 10.16
N GLU A 281 17.99 7.48 11.36
CA GLU A 281 16.95 8.15 12.15
C GLU A 281 16.48 9.45 11.49
N SER A 282 17.40 10.25 10.97
CA SER A 282 17.09 11.47 10.21
C SER A 282 16.24 11.13 8.98
N LEU A 283 16.63 10.09 8.23
CA LEU A 283 15.84 9.62 7.08
C LEU A 283 14.44 9.19 7.50
N ARG A 284 14.32 8.34 8.52
CA ARG A 284 13.02 7.86 9.04
C ARG A 284 12.13 9.01 9.51
N SER A 285 12.71 10.01 10.19
CA SER A 285 11.97 11.19 10.64
C SER A 285 11.47 12.01 9.44
N ALA A 286 12.36 12.29 8.49
CA ALA A 286 12.08 13.16 7.35
C ALA A 286 11.08 12.55 6.35
N LEU A 287 11.02 11.22 6.26
CA LEU A 287 10.02 10.53 5.45
C LEU A 287 8.61 10.56 6.05
N THR A 288 8.43 10.90 7.33
CA THR A 288 7.11 10.88 7.98
C THR A 288 6.17 11.94 7.40
N GLY A 289 4.87 11.64 7.31
CA GLY A 289 3.86 12.60 6.87
C GLY A 289 3.81 12.75 5.34
N ALA A 290 4.01 13.99 4.87
CA ALA A 290 3.79 14.35 3.47
C ALA A 290 4.72 13.64 2.48
N ALA A 291 5.99 13.43 2.87
CA ALA A 291 6.96 12.68 2.07
C ALA A 291 6.47 11.25 1.80
N MET A 292 6.16 10.48 2.84
CA MET A 292 5.61 9.13 2.69
C MET A 292 4.28 9.12 1.93
N ALA A 293 3.42 10.13 2.11
CA ALA A 293 2.18 10.23 1.33
C ALA A 293 2.44 10.38 -0.17
N GLY A 294 3.39 11.24 -0.58
CA GLY A 294 3.80 11.39 -1.97
C GLY A 294 4.43 10.11 -2.53
N ILE A 295 5.33 9.47 -1.77
CA ILE A 295 5.96 8.20 -2.16
C ILE A 295 4.90 7.11 -2.39
N ARG A 296 3.92 6.99 -1.49
CA ARG A 296 2.81 6.04 -1.63
C ARG A 296 2.01 6.30 -2.89
N GLN A 297 1.63 7.55 -3.14
CA GLN A 297 0.85 7.91 -4.32
C GLN A 297 1.61 7.58 -5.62
N ALA A 298 2.90 7.85 -5.68
CA ALA A 298 3.73 7.50 -6.84
C ALA A 298 3.84 5.98 -7.00
N TYR A 299 4.10 5.25 -5.92
CA TYR A 299 4.20 3.79 -5.92
C TYR A 299 2.89 3.12 -6.38
N ASP A 300 1.75 3.59 -5.88
CA ASP A 300 0.42 3.13 -6.28
C ASP A 300 0.16 3.45 -7.77
N ALA A 301 0.77 4.51 -8.31
CA ALA A 301 0.73 4.89 -9.73
C ALA A 301 1.76 4.17 -10.63
N GLY A 302 2.58 3.27 -10.08
CA GLY A 302 3.55 2.48 -10.86
C GLY A 302 5.00 2.95 -10.76
N ALA A 303 5.32 3.86 -9.85
CA ALA A 303 6.70 4.28 -9.59
C ALA A 303 7.47 3.22 -8.79
N SER A 304 8.73 3.00 -9.14
CA SER A 304 9.59 2.10 -8.37
C SER A 304 10.20 2.83 -7.17
N VAL A 305 10.18 2.19 -6.00
CA VAL A 305 10.84 2.67 -4.79
C VAL A 305 12.07 1.79 -4.52
N LEU A 306 13.25 2.38 -4.63
CA LEU A 306 14.53 1.74 -4.35
C LEU A 306 15.08 2.26 -3.01
N GLY A 307 15.06 1.41 -1.98
CA GLY A 307 15.76 1.67 -0.72
C GLY A 307 17.17 1.11 -0.76
N ILE A 308 18.17 1.93 -0.46
CA ILE A 308 19.58 1.53 -0.43
C ILE A 308 20.10 1.67 1.00
N GLY A 309 20.63 0.59 1.56
CA GLY A 309 21.21 0.59 2.90
C GLY A 309 20.24 1.10 3.96
N ALA A 310 20.50 2.25 4.57
CA ALA A 310 19.56 2.93 5.47
C ALA A 310 18.15 3.09 4.85
N GLY A 311 18.07 3.40 3.55
CA GLY A 311 16.82 3.46 2.81
C GLY A 311 16.07 2.13 2.70
N ALA A 312 16.78 1.00 2.71
CA ALA A 312 16.16 -0.33 2.78
C ALA A 312 15.68 -0.66 4.20
N GLU A 313 16.49 -0.32 5.20
CA GLU A 313 16.20 -0.56 6.62
C GLU A 313 14.90 0.11 7.07
N VAL A 314 14.69 1.38 6.73
CA VAL A 314 13.47 2.12 7.12
C VAL A 314 12.18 1.51 6.55
N MET A 315 12.25 0.72 5.48
CA MET A 315 11.09 0.08 4.86
C MET A 315 10.65 -1.19 5.59
N GLY A 316 11.49 -1.74 6.46
CA GLY A 316 11.16 -2.88 7.31
C GLY A 316 10.23 -2.53 8.48
N TYR A 317 9.98 -3.53 9.32
CA TYR A 317 9.18 -3.45 10.53
C TYR A 317 9.87 -2.62 11.63
N ALA A 318 11.19 -2.76 11.77
CA ALA A 318 11.98 -2.09 12.79
C ALA A 318 13.37 -1.69 12.26
N ILE A 319 13.93 -0.65 12.87
CA ILE A 319 15.27 -0.10 12.69
C ILE A 319 16.00 -0.35 14.01
N LEU A 320 17.22 -0.89 13.97
CA LEU A 320 17.97 -1.19 15.19
C LEU A 320 19.00 -0.09 15.49
N ASP A 321 19.01 0.38 16.73
CA ASP A 321 20.06 1.25 17.25
C ASP A 321 20.65 0.61 18.52
N GLY A 322 21.68 -0.21 18.33
CA GLY A 322 22.32 -0.96 19.41
C GLY A 322 21.36 -1.93 20.11
N MET A 323 20.84 -1.53 21.27
CA MET A 323 19.87 -2.31 22.08
C MET A 323 18.45 -1.78 21.97
N GLU A 324 18.26 -0.60 21.38
CA GLU A 324 16.95 0.00 21.17
C GLU A 324 16.45 -0.34 19.77
N SER A 325 15.14 -0.31 19.60
CA SER A 325 14.51 -0.44 18.29
C SER A 325 13.51 0.67 18.08
N GLN A 326 13.48 1.19 16.86
CA GLN A 326 12.47 2.12 16.40
C GLN A 326 11.61 1.45 15.33
N ARG A 327 10.34 1.84 15.21
CA ARG A 327 9.48 1.30 14.16
C ARG A 327 9.90 1.78 12.77
N GLY A 328 10.12 0.88 11.83
CA GLY A 328 10.19 1.25 10.42
C GLY A 328 8.80 1.56 9.85
N PHE A 329 8.72 1.77 8.54
CA PHE A 329 7.46 2.03 7.84
C PHE A 329 6.65 0.77 7.56
N ASN A 330 7.23 -0.41 7.79
CA ASN A 330 6.59 -1.72 7.62
C ASN A 330 5.98 -1.89 6.22
N TRP A 331 6.69 -1.40 5.20
CA TRP A 331 6.38 -1.68 3.80
C TRP A 331 6.75 -3.09 3.41
N LEU A 332 7.77 -3.69 4.03
CA LEU A 332 7.97 -5.13 4.05
C LEU A 332 7.51 -5.62 5.43
N GLU A 333 6.34 -6.23 5.47
CA GLU A 333 5.63 -6.52 6.71
C GLU A 333 6.41 -7.50 7.58
N GLN A 334 6.51 -7.19 8.88
CA GLN A 334 7.13 -8.07 9.89
C GLN A 334 8.60 -8.42 9.58
N ALA A 335 9.24 -7.66 8.68
CA ALA A 335 10.61 -7.90 8.27
C ALA A 335 11.58 -6.99 9.02
N LEU A 336 12.55 -7.57 9.73
CA LEU A 336 13.74 -6.86 10.14
C LEU A 336 14.73 -6.84 8.96
N VAL A 337 14.81 -5.72 8.25
CA VAL A 337 15.72 -5.56 7.10
C VAL A 337 17.07 -5.08 7.62
N LEU A 338 18.12 -5.87 7.38
CA LEU A 338 19.49 -5.57 7.82
C LEU A 338 20.39 -5.39 6.60
N PRO A 339 20.66 -4.14 6.17
CA PRO A 339 21.64 -3.87 5.13
C PRO A 339 23.06 -4.13 5.63
N ASN A 340 24.04 -4.11 4.73
CA ASN A 340 25.45 -4.38 5.04
C ASN A 340 25.62 -5.65 5.91
N TYR A 341 24.87 -6.70 5.58
CA TYR A 341 24.75 -7.88 6.43
C TYR A 341 26.07 -8.66 6.56
N ASP A 342 26.49 -8.89 7.79
CA ASP A 342 27.68 -9.62 8.19
C ASP A 342 27.44 -10.42 9.48
N GLU A 343 28.51 -10.89 10.15
CA GLU A 343 28.41 -11.64 11.40
C GLU A 343 27.83 -10.81 12.56
N GLN A 344 28.14 -9.51 12.65
CA GLN A 344 27.60 -8.64 13.69
C GLN A 344 26.09 -8.45 13.51
N GLN A 345 25.63 -8.35 12.26
CA GLN A 345 24.22 -8.17 11.93
C GLN A 345 23.44 -9.47 12.13
N ALA A 346 24.09 -10.62 11.94
CA ALA A 346 23.50 -11.92 12.29
C ALA A 346 23.17 -12.02 13.79
N ASP A 347 24.07 -11.58 14.66
CA ASP A 347 23.85 -11.58 16.12
C ASP A 347 22.71 -10.64 16.54
N LEU A 348 22.58 -9.49 15.88
CA LEU A 348 21.46 -8.56 16.08
C LEU A 348 20.14 -9.20 15.65
N MET A 349 20.11 -9.80 14.45
CA MET A 349 18.94 -10.48 13.92
C MET A 349 18.46 -11.60 14.84
N HIS A 350 19.37 -12.47 15.28
CA HIS A 350 19.02 -13.60 16.16
C HIS A 350 18.42 -13.14 17.48
N ARG A 351 18.94 -12.07 18.08
CA ARG A 351 18.38 -11.49 19.31
C ARG A 351 17.00 -10.90 19.07
N PHE A 352 16.84 -10.12 18.00
CA PHE A 352 15.54 -9.52 17.66
C PHE A 352 14.47 -10.58 17.41
N LEU A 353 14.77 -11.62 16.61
CA LEU A 353 13.82 -12.70 16.32
C LEU A 353 13.47 -13.56 17.54
N ALA A 354 14.32 -13.58 18.57
CA ALA A 354 14.01 -14.23 19.83
C ALA A 354 13.01 -13.42 20.68
N GLU A 355 13.08 -12.10 20.61
CA GLU A 355 12.17 -11.17 21.30
C GLU A 355 10.84 -11.00 20.54
N TYR A 356 10.88 -10.98 19.21
CA TYR A 356 9.74 -10.78 18.30
C TYR A 356 9.52 -12.04 17.45
N PRO A 357 8.95 -13.13 18.01
CA PRO A 357 8.89 -14.43 17.36
C PRO A 357 8.02 -14.47 16.08
N ASP A 358 7.11 -13.52 15.91
CA ASP A 358 6.22 -13.41 14.75
C ASP A 358 6.81 -12.53 13.63
N THR A 359 8.13 -12.32 13.63
CA THR A 359 8.87 -11.56 12.61
C THR A 359 9.86 -12.45 11.87
N TYR A 360 10.40 -11.97 10.74
CA TYR A 360 11.54 -12.58 10.07
C TYR A 360 12.62 -11.53 9.81
N GLY A 361 13.87 -11.99 9.73
CA GLY A 361 15.00 -11.17 9.36
C GLY A 361 15.35 -11.35 7.90
N LEU A 362 15.66 -10.24 7.23
CA LEU A 362 16.16 -10.18 5.86
C LEU A 362 17.52 -9.48 5.87
N GLY A 363 18.58 -10.27 5.85
CA GLY A 363 19.95 -9.79 5.72
C GLY A 363 20.33 -9.56 4.25
N LEU A 364 20.80 -8.37 3.92
CA LEU A 364 21.24 -7.98 2.58
C LEU A 364 22.71 -7.58 2.63
N THR A 365 23.60 -8.33 1.97
CA THR A 365 25.01 -7.91 1.85
C THR A 365 25.16 -6.76 0.86
N GLN A 366 26.28 -6.05 0.90
CA GLN A 366 26.63 -5.06 -0.13
C GLN A 366 26.55 -5.68 -1.54
N GLY A 367 26.00 -4.93 -2.49
CA GLY A 367 25.79 -5.40 -3.87
C GLY A 367 24.71 -6.49 -4.03
N SER A 368 23.88 -6.74 -3.01
CA SER A 368 22.70 -7.60 -3.14
C SER A 368 21.42 -6.76 -3.05
N ALA A 369 20.36 -7.19 -3.74
CA ALA A 369 19.04 -6.62 -3.56
C ALA A 369 17.94 -7.68 -3.68
N VAL A 370 16.81 -7.39 -3.04
CA VAL A 370 15.56 -8.11 -3.25
C VAL A 370 14.55 -7.16 -3.85
N ALA A 371 13.95 -7.56 -4.96
CA ALA A 371 12.92 -6.82 -5.66
C ALA A 371 11.57 -7.53 -5.49
N PHE A 372 10.59 -6.77 -5.03
CA PHE A 372 9.22 -7.18 -4.79
C PHE A 372 8.34 -6.55 -5.87
N LEU A 373 7.74 -7.40 -6.69
CA LEU A 373 6.99 -6.98 -7.87
C LEU A 373 5.51 -6.80 -7.52
N PRO A 374 4.78 -5.92 -8.23
CA PRO A 374 3.30 -5.83 -8.14
C PRO A 374 2.60 -7.18 -8.39
N THR A 375 3.28 -8.09 -9.06
CA THR A 375 2.77 -9.40 -9.47
C THR A 375 2.77 -10.44 -8.34
N GLY A 376 3.30 -10.11 -7.17
CA GLY A 376 3.56 -11.07 -6.09
C GLY A 376 4.86 -11.86 -6.28
N ALA A 377 5.62 -11.61 -7.35
CA ALA A 377 6.92 -12.24 -7.56
C ALA A 377 8.01 -11.55 -6.74
N VAL A 378 9.00 -12.34 -6.32
CA VAL A 378 10.19 -11.87 -5.62
C VAL A 378 11.41 -12.26 -6.45
N GLU A 379 12.25 -11.28 -6.77
CA GLU A 379 13.51 -11.48 -7.48
C GLU A 379 14.69 -11.08 -6.58
N VAL A 380 15.84 -11.73 -6.79
CA VAL A 380 17.09 -11.38 -6.11
C VAL A 380 18.11 -10.95 -7.17
N TRP A 381 18.69 -9.78 -6.99
CA TRP A 381 19.55 -9.09 -7.95
C TRP A 381 20.96 -8.84 -7.41
N GLY A 382 21.87 -8.44 -8.30
CA GLY A 382 23.28 -8.23 -8.00
C GLY A 382 23.99 -9.56 -7.68
N ASN A 383 24.80 -9.58 -6.63
CA ASN A 383 25.51 -10.81 -6.22
C ASN A 383 24.65 -11.85 -5.49
N LYS A 384 23.37 -11.53 -5.24
CA LYS A 384 22.34 -12.45 -4.69
C LYS A 384 22.66 -13.05 -3.32
N ARG A 385 23.56 -12.43 -2.56
CA ARG A 385 23.88 -12.85 -1.19
C ARG A 385 22.89 -12.24 -0.21
N ILE A 386 21.79 -12.96 0.00
CA ILE A 386 20.76 -12.61 0.96
C ILE A 386 20.62 -13.70 2.03
N VAL A 387 20.20 -13.31 3.22
CA VAL A 387 19.90 -14.20 4.34
C VAL A 387 18.46 -13.99 4.79
N VAL A 388 17.73 -15.08 4.97
CA VAL A 388 16.38 -15.06 5.53
C VAL A 388 16.38 -15.91 6.79
N SER A 389 15.96 -15.34 7.91
CA SER A 389 15.82 -16.05 9.18
C SER A 389 14.42 -15.88 9.74
N LEU A 390 13.74 -16.98 10.05
CA LEU A 390 12.38 -16.95 10.56
C LEU A 390 12.37 -16.92 12.09
N GLY A 391 11.54 -16.06 12.66
CA GLY A 391 11.16 -16.15 14.06
C GLY A 391 10.38 -17.42 14.36
N LYS A 392 10.43 -17.89 15.61
CA LYS A 392 9.79 -19.16 16.02
C LYS A 392 8.26 -19.17 15.83
N GLY A 393 7.62 -18.01 15.87
CA GLY A 393 6.18 -17.84 15.63
C GLY A 393 5.81 -18.04 14.17
N MET A 394 6.71 -17.70 13.24
CA MET A 394 6.50 -17.87 11.79
C MET A 394 6.58 -19.33 11.31
N THR A 395 7.16 -20.23 12.10
CA THR A 395 7.30 -21.65 11.73
C THR A 395 6.09 -22.53 12.10
N ARG A 396 5.03 -21.97 12.70
CA ARG A 396 3.88 -22.71 13.26
C ARG A 396 2.64 -22.82 12.36
N SER A 397 2.69 -22.34 11.13
CA SER A 397 1.58 -22.51 10.18
C SER A 397 1.61 -23.90 9.54
N GLY A 398 1.16 -24.94 10.27
CA GLY A 398 1.12 -26.31 9.74
C GLY A 398 0.65 -27.43 10.67
N GLU A 399 -0.18 -27.17 11.69
CA GLU A 399 -0.91 -28.21 12.45
C GLU A 399 -2.42 -27.98 12.42
#